data_AF-A0A1E4IGJ6-F1
#
_entry.id   AF-A0A1E4IGJ6-F1
#
_cell.length_a   1.000
_cell.length_b   1.000
_cell.length_c   1.000
_cell.angle_alpha   90.00
_cell.angle_beta   90.00
_cell.angle_gamma   90.00
#
_symmetry.space_group_name_H-M   'P 1'
#
loop_
_entity.id
_entity.type
_entity.pdbx_description
1 polymer ?
#
loop_
_entity_poly.entity_id
_entity_poly.type
_entity_poly.pdbx_seq_one_letter_code
_entity_poly.pdbx_strand_id
1 'polypeptide(L)'
;MRPGRPLLAACLLALVIGGGEVRAQAAVPTAAAAQGAQVPTAELRSQARAAALKRDWTAALAGFDELVARHGDDVDLLIEAARVHGFADRNARAAALYRRALALAPARRADIAPSLAWQSLWGGAPAEARALFAELAAATSGAARVEMLDGLGQAHQAQGEQARALQAFGEAHALAPGQLRLHRRYAMSLLWNGDEGAAIRELRILVARQPGDRDLAWALANALNFDGQHRAALRGFLAQAAPTHPGERADLARAWRWAGYEERALPLLADPIDADSRWLRDYRVRRELRSYGFVAIERAEDRDKLSVDALVVAAGGHPSAGSTLELQARRLRLDDDFGDPQATQLRALYAWRVGAPDGERGTFWPTLALGASHFPGWNPLTASARLRWVPRDGIRVDGEAARELVEAPRAVAHRVTLDVLSAGVEARTDPRWVVAGSAAVLRFDDGSTRVRAAGRIERRVLARPRVALGVEGMAFERVAGERDVDRGYWNPRRYAEARAYVALTHEIRPFALQARVGVGSARETDDAGQRSHGSPHLWELELGWDVSPTLRLRLAAGGSGQGLGVSAGGSGGAGYWRRYLNLRADVWF
;
A
#
# COMPACT_ATOMS: atom_id res chain seq x y z
N MET A 1 -17.55 -5.55 5.95
CA MET A 1 -16.64 -6.57 6.51
C MET A 1 -15.37 -5.87 6.98
N ARG A 2 -14.94 -6.14 8.23
CA ARG A 2 -13.92 -5.38 8.98
C ARG A 2 -12.49 -5.76 8.54
N PRO A 3 -11.55 -4.81 8.34
CA PRO A 3 -10.13 -5.11 8.32
C PRO A 3 -9.56 -5.12 9.75
N GLY A 4 -8.63 -6.03 9.99
CA GLY A 4 -8.23 -6.54 11.30
C GLY A 4 -7.42 -5.62 12.21
N ARG A 5 -7.56 -5.90 13.51
CA ARG A 5 -6.76 -5.40 14.63
C ARG A 5 -5.43 -6.16 14.71
N PRO A 6 -4.30 -5.53 15.08
CA PRO A 6 -3.18 -6.24 15.67
C PRO A 6 -3.43 -6.42 17.18
N LEU A 7 -3.57 -7.66 17.62
CA LEU A 7 -3.53 -8.04 19.04
C LEU A 7 -2.07 -8.30 19.43
N LEU A 8 -1.62 -7.63 20.49
CA LEU A 8 -0.38 -7.93 21.21
C LEU A 8 -0.54 -9.27 21.93
N ALA A 9 0.41 -10.18 21.68
CA ALA A 9 0.48 -11.50 22.28
C ALA A 9 0.98 -11.41 23.74
N ALA A 10 0.28 -12.06 24.66
CA ALA A 10 0.77 -12.40 26.00
C ALA A 10 1.03 -13.91 26.03
N CYS A 11 2.27 -14.29 26.33
CA CYS A 11 2.67 -15.67 26.58
C CYS A 11 2.02 -16.20 27.86
N LEU A 12 1.32 -17.33 27.77
CA LEU A 12 0.84 -18.09 28.91
C LEU A 12 1.46 -19.49 28.86
N LEU A 13 2.34 -19.74 29.82
CA LEU A 13 2.93 -21.04 30.12
C LEU A 13 1.84 -21.89 30.82
N ALA A 14 1.45 -23.02 30.22
CA ALA A 14 0.58 -24.00 30.86
C ALA A 14 1.47 -25.10 31.46
N LEU A 15 1.45 -25.24 32.79
CA LEU A 15 2.01 -26.40 33.49
C LEU A 15 0.87 -27.36 33.84
N VAL A 16 1.01 -28.59 33.36
CA VAL A 16 0.13 -29.74 33.64
C VAL A 16 0.40 -30.24 35.05
N ILE A 17 -0.63 -30.31 35.89
CA ILE A 17 -0.58 -30.97 37.20
C ILE A 17 -0.99 -32.44 37.01
N GLY A 18 -0.04 -33.35 37.18
CA GLY A 18 -0.26 -34.78 37.38
C GLY A 18 -0.45 -35.07 38.87
N GLY A 19 -1.46 -35.87 39.18
CA GLY A 19 -1.89 -36.18 40.54
C GLY A 19 -0.96 -37.11 41.32
N GLY A 20 -1.18 -37.10 42.64
CA GLY A 20 -0.60 -38.05 43.58
C GLY A 20 -1.19 -37.80 44.97
N GLU A 21 -2.14 -38.64 45.37
CA GLU A 21 -2.69 -38.71 46.71
C GLU A 21 -1.62 -39.16 47.73
N VAL A 22 -1.57 -38.56 48.92
CA VAL A 22 -1.24 -39.28 50.16
C VAL A 22 -2.11 -38.77 51.30
N ARG A 23 -2.62 -39.73 52.07
CA ARG A 23 -3.61 -39.67 53.15
C ARG A 23 -3.19 -38.83 54.37
N ALA A 24 -4.26 -38.36 55.01
CA ALA A 24 -4.41 -37.74 56.32
C ALA A 24 -3.50 -38.24 57.47
N GLN A 25 -3.10 -37.29 58.31
CA GLN A 25 -3.12 -37.46 59.76
C GLN A 25 -3.71 -36.20 60.40
N ALA A 26 -4.82 -36.41 61.11
CA ALA A 26 -5.48 -35.41 61.92
C ALA A 26 -4.61 -35.09 63.14
N ALA A 27 -4.22 -33.83 63.27
CA ALA A 27 -3.86 -33.23 64.53
C ALA A 27 -4.77 -32.02 64.71
N VAL A 28 -5.61 -32.07 65.73
CA VAL A 28 -6.31 -30.90 66.26
C VAL A 28 -5.33 -30.22 67.21
N PRO A 29 -4.89 -28.98 66.93
CA PRO A 29 -4.55 -28.05 67.98
C PRO A 29 -5.61 -26.96 68.02
N THR A 30 -6.35 -26.96 69.12
CA THR A 30 -6.79 -25.79 69.88
C THR A 30 -6.93 -24.47 69.14
N ALA A 31 -8.18 -24.02 69.07
CA ALA A 31 -8.56 -22.62 68.92
C ALA A 31 -7.90 -21.77 70.03
N ALA A 32 -6.68 -21.31 69.78
CA ALA A 32 -6.07 -20.19 70.45
C ALA A 32 -6.01 -19.05 69.44
N ALA A 33 -6.64 -17.94 69.79
CA ALA A 33 -6.83 -16.77 68.97
C ALA A 33 -5.52 -16.27 68.32
N ALA A 34 -5.34 -16.57 67.03
CA ALA A 34 -4.56 -15.72 66.14
C ALA A 34 -5.52 -14.67 65.54
N GLN A 35 -6.05 -13.79 66.40
CA GLN A 35 -6.44 -12.46 65.92
C GLN A 35 -5.13 -11.76 65.58
N GLY A 36 -4.58 -12.05 64.39
CA GLY A 36 -3.50 -11.26 63.83
C GLY A 36 -3.99 -9.83 63.80
N ALA A 37 -3.36 -8.96 64.60
CA ALA A 37 -3.71 -7.55 64.66
C ALA A 37 -3.62 -6.99 63.23
N GLN A 38 -4.77 -6.86 62.57
CA GLN A 38 -4.84 -6.20 61.27
C GLN A 38 -4.31 -4.79 61.48
N VAL A 39 -3.27 -4.43 60.72
CA VAL A 39 -2.69 -3.08 60.74
C VAL A 39 -3.85 -2.08 60.67
N PRO A 40 -3.97 -1.15 61.62
CA PRO A 40 -5.05 -0.16 61.62
C PRO A 40 -5.16 0.54 60.28
N THR A 41 -6.38 0.79 59.78
CA THR A 41 -6.61 1.39 58.45
C THR A 41 -5.81 2.67 58.22
N ALA A 42 -5.71 3.53 59.25
CA ALA A 42 -4.95 4.78 59.17
C ALA A 42 -3.44 4.54 58.98
N GLU A 43 -2.89 3.55 59.68
CA GLU A 43 -1.49 3.15 59.57
C GLU A 43 -1.22 2.51 58.20
N LEU A 44 -2.09 1.61 57.75
CA LEU A 44 -1.99 0.98 56.43
C LEU A 44 -2.06 2.02 55.30
N ARG A 45 -2.94 3.03 55.40
CA ARG A 45 -3.03 4.15 54.44
C ARG A 45 -1.77 5.02 54.46
N SER A 46 -1.19 5.27 55.63
CA SER A 46 0.07 6.00 55.77
C SER A 46 1.24 5.24 55.12
N GLN A 47 1.34 3.94 55.39
CA GLN A 47 2.37 3.06 54.81
C GLN A 47 2.23 2.98 53.27
N ALA A 48 1.01 2.79 52.75
CA ALA A 48 0.75 2.74 51.31
C ALA A 48 1.11 4.06 50.60
N ARG A 49 0.78 5.21 51.21
CA ARG A 49 1.19 6.54 50.71
C ARG A 49 2.71 6.71 50.71
N ALA A 50 3.38 6.31 51.79
CA ALA A 50 4.83 6.41 51.88
C ALA A 50 5.53 5.54 50.83
N ALA A 51 5.00 4.33 50.56
CA ALA A 51 5.47 3.48 49.47
C ALA A 51 5.25 4.13 48.10
N ALA A 52 4.07 4.72 47.85
CA ALA A 52 3.77 5.40 46.59
C ALA A 52 4.71 6.59 46.34
N LEU A 53 5.01 7.39 47.37
CA LEU A 53 5.97 8.50 47.29
C LEU A 53 7.39 8.02 46.94
N LYS A 54 7.79 6.84 47.45
CA LYS A 54 9.06 6.18 47.12
C LYS A 54 9.04 5.47 45.76
N ARG A 55 7.90 5.47 45.05
CA ARG A 55 7.66 4.68 43.83
C ARG A 55 7.85 3.18 44.02
N ASP A 56 7.70 2.70 45.24
CA ASP A 56 7.58 1.27 45.53
C ASP A 56 6.15 0.83 45.19
N TRP A 57 5.91 0.64 43.89
CA TRP A 57 4.58 0.32 43.37
C TRP A 57 4.08 -1.02 43.88
N THR A 58 4.96 -1.98 44.14
CA THR A 58 4.55 -3.29 44.65
C THR A 58 3.93 -3.16 46.04
N ALA A 59 4.61 -2.50 46.98
CA ALA A 59 4.10 -2.29 48.32
C ALA A 59 2.91 -1.32 48.35
N ALA A 60 2.97 -0.24 47.57
CA ALA A 60 1.89 0.74 47.50
C ALA A 60 0.58 0.10 47.01
N LEU A 61 0.63 -0.63 45.89
CA LEU A 61 -0.56 -1.23 45.29
C LEU A 61 -1.14 -2.31 46.20
N ALA A 62 -0.31 -3.13 46.86
CA ALA A 62 -0.78 -4.11 47.84
C ALA A 62 -1.56 -3.43 48.98
N GLY A 63 -1.01 -2.36 49.57
CA GLY A 63 -1.67 -1.60 50.62
C GLY A 63 -2.97 -0.93 50.16
N PHE A 64 -2.98 -0.30 48.97
CA PHE A 64 -4.19 0.32 48.42
C PHE A 64 -5.26 -0.70 48.02
N ASP A 65 -4.90 -1.85 47.47
CA ASP A 65 -5.86 -2.92 47.14
C ASP A 65 -6.49 -3.50 48.43
N GLU A 66 -5.70 -3.65 49.50
CA GLU A 66 -6.21 -4.06 50.81
C GLU A 66 -7.14 -3.00 51.43
N LEU A 67 -6.77 -1.71 51.36
CA LEU A 67 -7.61 -0.62 51.83
C LEU A 67 -8.95 -0.60 51.09
N VAL A 68 -8.94 -0.74 49.76
CA VAL A 68 -10.16 -0.80 48.93
C VAL A 68 -10.99 -2.05 49.22
N ALA A 69 -10.37 -3.17 49.64
CA ALA A 69 -11.10 -4.36 50.08
C ALA A 69 -11.81 -4.13 51.42
N ARG A 70 -11.19 -3.38 52.35
CA ARG A 70 -11.76 -3.06 53.67
C ARG A 70 -12.83 -1.96 53.62
N HIS A 71 -12.64 -0.94 52.79
CA HIS A 71 -13.47 0.27 52.71
C HIS A 71 -13.83 0.57 51.25
N GLY A 72 -14.49 -0.37 50.59
CA GLY A 72 -14.72 -0.32 49.15
C GLY A 72 -15.69 0.77 48.67
N ASP A 73 -16.39 1.44 49.57
CA ASP A 73 -17.35 2.52 49.32
C ASP A 73 -16.81 3.93 49.65
N ASP A 74 -15.62 4.04 50.26
CA ASP A 74 -14.93 5.32 50.46
C ASP A 74 -14.48 5.91 49.10
N VAL A 75 -15.21 6.91 48.62
CA VAL A 75 -14.98 7.58 47.34
C VAL A 75 -13.58 8.20 47.25
N ASP A 76 -13.09 8.82 48.32
CA ASP A 76 -11.77 9.47 48.31
C ASP A 76 -10.64 8.44 48.31
N LEU A 77 -10.83 7.32 49.02
CA LEU A 77 -9.92 6.18 48.93
C LEU A 77 -9.92 5.55 47.53
N LEU A 78 -11.08 5.38 46.91
CA LEU A 78 -11.18 4.86 45.54
C LEU A 78 -10.45 5.75 44.53
N ILE A 79 -10.60 7.08 44.64
CA ILE A 79 -9.88 8.05 43.80
C ILE A 79 -8.38 7.98 44.06
N GLU A 80 -7.96 7.91 45.32
CA GLU A 80 -6.54 7.82 45.67
C GLU A 80 -5.90 6.54 45.14
N ALA A 81 -6.54 5.39 45.35
CA ALA A 81 -6.12 4.12 44.80
C ALA A 81 -6.07 4.17 43.26
N ALA A 82 -7.06 4.78 42.61
CA ALA A 82 -7.07 4.94 41.16
C ALA A 82 -5.85 5.73 40.65
N ARG A 83 -5.46 6.82 41.33
CA ARG A 83 -4.25 7.58 40.98
C ARG A 83 -2.99 6.74 41.09
N VAL A 84 -2.85 5.97 42.17
CA VAL A 84 -1.66 5.11 42.39
C VAL A 84 -1.60 3.98 41.37
N HIS A 85 -2.73 3.35 41.05
CA HIS A 85 -2.81 2.39 39.94
C HIS A 85 -2.42 3.04 38.61
N GLY A 86 -2.85 4.28 38.35
CA GLY A 86 -2.47 5.03 37.15
C GLY A 86 -0.97 5.35 37.08
N PHE A 87 -0.36 5.81 38.17
CA PHE A 87 1.09 6.06 38.24
C PHE A 87 1.95 4.80 38.09
N ALA A 88 1.39 3.63 38.41
CA ALA A 88 2.01 2.32 38.22
C ALA A 88 1.62 1.65 36.89
N ASP A 89 1.12 2.42 35.91
CA ASP A 89 0.69 1.96 34.58
C ASP A 89 -0.41 0.89 34.56
N ARG A 90 -1.13 0.69 35.67
CA ARG A 90 -2.32 -0.18 35.77
C ARG A 90 -3.58 0.57 35.36
N ASN A 91 -3.55 1.18 34.17
CA ASN A 91 -4.56 2.12 33.67
C ASN A 91 -5.99 1.54 33.64
N ALA A 92 -6.16 0.27 33.24
CA ALA A 92 -7.47 -0.38 33.24
C ALA A 92 -8.07 -0.54 34.65
N ARG A 93 -7.21 -0.80 35.65
CA ARG A 93 -7.63 -0.90 37.05
C ARG A 93 -7.94 0.47 37.64
N ALA A 94 -7.13 1.47 37.34
CA ALA A 94 -7.40 2.86 37.69
C ALA A 94 -8.75 3.34 37.14
N ALA A 95 -9.03 3.09 35.86
CA ALA A 95 -10.32 3.42 35.25
C ALA A 95 -11.50 2.70 35.95
N ALA A 96 -11.33 1.44 36.35
CA ALA A 96 -12.36 0.72 37.10
C ALA A 96 -12.66 1.33 38.49
N LEU A 97 -11.61 1.76 39.20
CA LEU A 97 -11.75 2.43 40.49
C LEU A 97 -12.43 3.80 40.34
N TYR A 98 -12.05 4.59 39.33
CA TYR A 98 -12.73 5.85 39.02
C TYR A 98 -14.20 5.66 38.62
N ARG A 99 -14.54 4.62 37.84
CA ARG A 99 -15.93 4.27 37.52
C ARG A 99 -16.73 3.95 38.79
N ARG A 100 -16.15 3.21 39.72
CA ARG A 100 -16.79 2.88 41.01
C ARG A 100 -16.99 4.13 41.86
N ALA A 101 -15.97 4.99 41.98
CA ALA A 101 -16.06 6.25 42.71
C ALA A 101 -17.17 7.15 42.13
N LEU A 102 -17.28 7.25 40.80
CA LEU A 102 -18.29 8.06 40.13
C LEU A 102 -19.71 7.50 40.28
N ALA A 103 -19.86 6.17 40.34
CA ALA A 103 -21.15 5.52 40.60
C ALA A 103 -21.65 5.80 42.03
N LEU A 104 -20.74 5.86 43.01
CA LEU A 104 -21.05 6.15 44.41
C LEU A 104 -21.28 7.66 44.67
N ALA A 105 -20.58 8.53 43.94
CA ALA A 105 -20.73 9.97 44.06
C ALA A 105 -20.83 10.66 42.68
N PRO A 106 -22.00 10.64 42.02
CA PRO A 106 -22.19 11.27 40.70
C PRO A 106 -21.89 12.77 40.68
N ALA A 107 -22.07 13.47 41.80
CA ALA A 107 -21.75 14.90 41.93
C ALA A 107 -20.25 15.22 41.80
N ARG A 108 -19.37 14.24 42.03
CA ARG A 108 -17.91 14.34 41.88
C ARG A 108 -17.44 14.18 40.42
N ARG A 109 -18.38 14.19 39.45
CA ARG A 109 -18.06 13.99 38.03
C ARG A 109 -17.00 14.96 37.51
N ALA A 110 -17.08 16.23 37.88
CA ALA A 110 -16.13 17.24 37.42
C ALA A 110 -14.68 16.94 37.85
N ASP A 111 -14.47 16.31 39.01
CA ASP A 111 -13.13 15.95 39.49
C ASP A 111 -12.65 14.57 39.02
N ILE A 112 -13.57 13.62 38.78
CA ILE A 112 -13.23 12.25 38.36
C ILE A 112 -13.07 12.15 36.84
N ALA A 113 -13.95 12.78 36.07
CA ALA A 113 -14.08 12.54 34.62
C ALA A 113 -12.78 12.79 33.83
N PRO A 114 -11.97 13.85 34.09
CA PRO A 114 -10.72 14.06 33.37
C PRO A 114 -9.71 12.92 33.55
N SER A 115 -9.53 12.44 34.79
CA SER A 115 -8.64 11.31 35.06
C SER A 115 -9.22 10.01 34.50
N LEU A 116 -10.53 9.78 34.65
CA LEU A 116 -11.18 8.61 34.08
C LEU A 116 -11.02 8.55 32.56
N ALA A 117 -11.11 9.68 31.84
CA ALA A 117 -10.94 9.74 30.39
C ALA A 117 -9.56 9.23 29.95
N TRP A 118 -8.49 9.76 30.56
CA TRP A 118 -7.11 9.33 30.27
C TRP A 118 -6.85 7.89 30.66
N GLN A 119 -7.28 7.48 31.86
CA GLN A 119 -7.10 6.09 32.32
C GLN A 119 -7.89 5.10 31.45
N SER A 120 -9.06 5.50 30.94
CA SER A 120 -9.84 4.69 29.99
C SER A 120 -9.11 4.56 28.65
N LEU A 121 -8.51 5.64 28.15
CA LEU A 121 -7.73 5.61 26.91
C LEU A 121 -6.53 4.68 27.03
N TRP A 122 -5.70 4.88 28.06
CA TRP A 122 -4.49 4.08 28.31
C TRP A 122 -4.81 2.65 28.77
N GLY A 123 -5.98 2.43 29.37
CA GLY A 123 -6.49 1.12 29.77
C GLY A 123 -7.13 0.31 28.65
N GLY A 124 -7.14 0.80 27.40
CA GLY A 124 -7.67 0.07 26.25
C GLY A 124 -9.19 0.19 26.06
N ALA A 125 -9.83 1.19 26.66
CA ALA A 125 -11.25 1.54 26.50
C ALA A 125 -11.44 2.87 25.72
N PRO A 126 -11.02 2.96 24.45
CA PRO A 126 -11.02 4.22 23.70
C PRO A 126 -12.43 4.75 23.40
N ALA A 127 -13.45 3.89 23.36
CA ALA A 127 -14.84 4.32 23.16
C ALA A 127 -15.38 5.11 24.35
N GLU A 128 -15.05 4.69 25.57
CA GLU A 128 -15.38 5.39 26.81
C GLU A 128 -14.60 6.71 26.90
N ALA A 129 -13.29 6.64 26.65
CA ALA A 129 -12.44 7.82 26.62
C ALA A 129 -12.95 8.87 25.63
N ARG A 130 -13.33 8.48 24.41
CA ARG A 130 -13.90 9.37 23.39
C ARG A 130 -15.15 10.09 23.91
N ALA A 131 -16.06 9.37 24.56
CA ALA A 131 -17.29 9.96 25.10
C ALA A 131 -16.97 11.00 26.20
N LEU A 132 -16.09 10.64 27.13
CA LEU A 132 -15.67 11.53 28.21
C LEU A 132 -14.91 12.76 27.71
N PHE A 133 -13.95 12.60 26.79
CA PHE A 133 -13.23 13.73 26.21
C PHE A 133 -14.14 14.66 25.40
N ALA A 134 -15.12 14.13 24.67
CA ALA A 134 -16.08 14.95 23.94
C ALA A 134 -16.95 15.79 24.89
N GLU A 135 -17.44 15.18 25.97
CA GLU A 135 -18.17 15.89 27.03
C GLU A 135 -17.30 16.98 27.68
N LEU A 136 -16.09 16.63 28.09
CA LEU A 136 -15.18 17.56 28.76
C LEU A 136 -14.73 18.70 27.83
N ALA A 137 -14.46 18.43 26.55
CA ALA A 137 -14.10 19.46 25.57
C ALA A 137 -15.27 20.44 25.32
N ALA A 138 -16.52 19.99 25.40
CA ALA A 138 -17.69 20.86 25.28
C ALA A 138 -17.89 21.75 26.52
N ALA A 139 -17.54 21.24 27.70
CA ALA A 139 -17.72 21.95 28.97
C ALA A 139 -16.53 22.86 29.37
N THR A 140 -15.41 22.79 28.64
CA THR A 140 -14.18 23.53 28.98
C THR A 140 -13.80 24.56 27.91
N SER A 141 -12.93 25.50 28.30
CA SER A 141 -12.34 26.53 27.44
C SER A 141 -10.83 26.65 27.67
N GLY A 142 -10.15 27.40 26.80
CA GLY A 142 -8.71 27.67 26.92
C GLY A 142 -7.85 26.40 26.96
N ALA A 143 -6.83 26.39 27.82
CA ALA A 143 -5.87 25.28 27.93
C ALA A 143 -6.52 23.94 28.31
N ALA A 144 -7.57 23.95 29.14
CA ALA A 144 -8.28 22.74 29.51
C ALA A 144 -8.98 22.12 28.28
N ARG A 145 -9.63 22.94 27.45
CA ARG A 145 -10.24 22.47 26.19
C ARG A 145 -9.21 21.89 25.23
N VAL A 146 -8.04 22.52 25.12
CA VAL A 146 -6.94 22.05 24.27
C VAL A 146 -6.53 20.62 24.66
N GLU A 147 -6.36 20.35 25.96
CA GLU A 147 -5.98 19.02 26.44
C GLU A 147 -7.08 17.99 26.20
N MET A 148 -8.36 18.37 26.35
CA MET A 148 -9.48 17.47 26.07
C MET A 148 -9.60 17.15 24.58
N LEU A 149 -9.36 18.12 23.69
CA LEU A 149 -9.33 17.90 22.25
C LEU A 149 -8.17 17.00 21.82
N ASP A 150 -7.00 17.14 22.47
CA ASP A 150 -5.88 16.22 22.24
C ASP A 150 -6.21 14.79 22.67
N GLY A 151 -6.80 14.60 23.86
CA GLY A 151 -7.30 13.31 24.31
C GLY A 151 -8.36 12.73 23.38
N LEU A 152 -9.29 13.56 22.90
CA LEU A 152 -10.33 13.19 21.94
C LEU A 152 -9.73 12.71 20.62
N GLY A 153 -8.74 13.43 20.09
CA GLY A 153 -8.03 13.03 18.88
C GLY A 153 -7.34 11.68 19.02
N GLN A 154 -6.67 11.44 20.15
CA GLN A 154 -6.03 10.15 20.45
C GLN A 154 -7.04 9.01 20.58
N ALA A 155 -8.19 9.27 21.22
CA ALA A 155 -9.27 8.29 21.31
C ALA A 155 -9.84 7.94 19.93
N HIS A 156 -10.08 8.92 19.06
CA HIS A 156 -10.48 8.68 17.68
C HIS A 156 -9.45 7.84 16.90
N GLN A 157 -8.15 8.12 17.04
CA GLN A 157 -7.10 7.31 16.41
C GLN A 157 -7.11 5.86 16.89
N ALA A 158 -7.26 5.64 18.20
CA ALA A 158 -7.33 4.30 18.79
C ALA A 158 -8.58 3.51 18.31
N GLN A 159 -9.65 4.20 17.89
CA GLN A 159 -10.83 3.60 17.27
C GLN A 159 -10.73 3.45 15.74
N GLY A 160 -9.65 3.93 15.12
CA GLY A 160 -9.49 3.95 13.66
C GLY A 160 -10.28 5.04 12.94
N GLU A 161 -10.82 6.01 13.68
CA GLU A 161 -11.62 7.14 13.16
C GLU A 161 -10.70 8.30 12.71
N GLN A 162 -9.84 8.04 11.73
CA GLN A 162 -8.74 8.95 11.35
C GLN A 162 -9.20 10.37 10.98
N ALA A 163 -10.33 10.51 10.28
CA ALA A 163 -10.86 11.81 9.88
C ALA A 163 -11.29 12.67 11.09
N ARG A 164 -11.90 12.04 12.11
CA ARG A 164 -12.30 12.73 13.34
C ARG A 164 -11.10 13.05 14.22
N ALA A 165 -10.09 12.18 14.24
CA ALA A 165 -8.82 12.49 14.88
C ALA A 165 -8.15 13.74 14.30
N LEU A 166 -8.10 13.85 12.96
CA LEU A 166 -7.58 15.02 12.28
C LEU A 166 -8.33 16.29 12.67
N GLN A 167 -9.66 16.24 12.73
CA GLN A 167 -10.47 17.37 13.18
C GLN A 167 -10.10 17.79 14.61
N ALA A 168 -10.09 16.86 15.57
CA ALA A 168 -9.81 17.17 16.97
C ALA A 168 -8.39 17.73 17.18
N PHE A 169 -7.37 17.15 16.53
CA PHE A 169 -6.01 17.69 16.60
C PHE A 169 -5.86 19.04 15.88
N GLY A 170 -6.57 19.24 14.77
CA GLY A 170 -6.61 20.52 14.08
C GLY A 170 -7.19 21.63 14.95
N GLU A 171 -8.30 21.36 15.65
CA GLU A 171 -8.89 22.29 16.61
C GLU A 171 -7.95 22.56 17.81
N ALA A 172 -7.35 21.51 18.38
CA ALA A 172 -6.38 21.65 19.47
C ALA A 172 -5.16 22.50 19.06
N HIS A 173 -4.62 22.24 17.86
CA HIS A 173 -3.50 22.99 17.31
C HIS A 173 -3.87 24.46 17.01
N ALA A 174 -5.06 24.73 16.48
CA ALA A 174 -5.53 26.08 16.21
C ALA A 174 -5.68 26.93 17.48
N LEU A 175 -6.13 26.31 18.58
CA LEU A 175 -6.23 26.96 19.89
C LEU A 175 -4.87 27.18 20.57
N ALA A 176 -3.84 26.41 20.19
CA ALA A 176 -2.51 26.47 20.79
C ALA A 176 -1.38 26.22 19.76
N PRO A 177 -1.20 27.12 18.76
CA PRO A 177 -0.29 26.88 17.63
C PRO A 177 1.20 26.85 18.00
N GLY A 178 1.55 27.36 19.19
CA GLY A 178 2.91 27.29 19.74
C GLY A 178 3.27 25.94 20.38
N GLN A 179 2.30 25.07 20.67
CA GLN A 179 2.57 23.78 21.30
C GLN A 179 3.06 22.75 20.29
N LEU A 180 4.37 22.52 20.26
CA LEU A 180 5.05 21.60 19.34
C LEU A 180 4.45 20.18 19.33
N ARG A 181 4.05 19.68 20.50
CA ARG A 181 3.40 18.37 20.65
C ARG A 181 2.10 18.26 19.83
N LEU A 182 1.24 19.28 19.90
CA LEU A 182 -0.03 19.32 19.17
C LEU A 182 0.20 19.52 17.68
N HIS A 183 1.16 20.37 17.32
CA HIS A 183 1.55 20.58 15.93
C HIS A 183 2.08 19.29 15.30
N ARG A 184 2.91 18.51 16.00
CA ARG A 184 3.36 17.18 15.54
C ARG A 184 2.19 16.21 15.37
N ARG A 185 1.25 16.14 16.32
CA ARG A 185 0.07 15.27 16.20
C ARG A 185 -0.82 15.65 15.02
N TYR A 186 -1.05 16.95 14.80
CA TYR A 186 -1.79 17.45 13.64
C TYR A 186 -1.09 17.04 12.33
N ALA A 187 0.22 17.28 12.21
CA ALA A 187 1.00 16.91 11.03
C ALA A 187 0.99 15.40 10.74
N MET A 188 1.13 14.57 11.77
CA MET A 188 1.04 13.11 11.63
C MET A 188 -0.38 12.63 11.28
N SER A 189 -1.41 13.29 11.80
CA SER A 189 -2.79 12.97 11.47
C SER A 189 -3.12 13.30 10.01
N LEU A 190 -2.56 14.38 9.45
CA LEU A 190 -2.64 14.68 8.00
C LEU A 190 -2.07 13.53 7.17
N LEU A 191 -0.90 13.00 7.57
CA LEU A 191 -0.27 11.87 6.89
C LEU A 191 -1.14 10.60 6.93
N TRP A 192 -1.70 10.25 8.09
CA TRP A 192 -2.55 9.06 8.22
C TRP A 192 -3.90 9.18 7.50
N ASN A 193 -4.34 10.40 7.20
CA ASN A 193 -5.51 10.67 6.37
C ASN A 193 -5.18 10.78 4.87
N GLY A 194 -3.92 10.59 4.47
CA GLY A 194 -3.49 10.62 3.07
C GLY A 194 -3.37 12.02 2.47
N ASP A 195 -3.22 13.06 3.31
CA ASP A 195 -2.80 14.39 2.87
C ASP A 195 -1.29 14.55 3.09
N GLU A 196 -0.51 13.79 2.31
CA GLU A 196 0.95 13.75 2.42
C GLU A 196 1.56 15.14 2.19
N GLY A 197 1.05 15.88 1.20
CA GLY A 197 1.50 17.23 0.89
C GLY A 197 1.29 18.21 2.04
N ALA A 198 0.16 18.17 2.73
CA ALA A 198 -0.06 18.98 3.93
C ALA A 198 0.85 18.55 5.09
N ALA A 199 0.98 17.25 5.33
CA ALA A 199 1.87 16.73 6.37
C ALA A 199 3.33 17.18 6.15
N ILE A 200 3.83 17.11 4.92
CA ILE A 200 5.20 17.57 4.57
C ILE A 200 5.38 19.06 4.87
N ARG A 201 4.39 19.92 4.56
CA ARG A 201 4.48 21.35 4.87
C ARG A 201 4.61 21.58 6.38
N GLU A 202 3.76 20.96 7.17
CA GLU A 202 3.77 21.11 8.63
C GLU A 202 5.05 20.53 9.27
N LEU A 203 5.49 19.35 8.81
CA LEU A 203 6.72 18.72 9.30
C LEU A 203 7.97 19.52 8.95
N ARG A 204 8.02 20.20 7.79
CA ARG A 204 9.12 21.12 7.47
C ARG A 204 9.20 22.30 8.44
N ILE A 205 8.05 22.85 8.86
CA ILE A 205 8.01 23.92 9.88
C ILE A 205 8.54 23.39 11.22
N LEU A 206 8.12 22.20 11.62
CA LEU A 206 8.58 21.55 12.85
C LEU A 206 10.10 21.28 12.85
N VAL A 207 10.63 20.72 11.76
CA VAL A 207 12.07 20.47 11.59
C VAL A 207 12.86 21.78 11.59
N ALA A 208 12.35 22.84 10.95
CA ALA A 208 13.03 24.15 10.97
C ALA A 208 13.09 24.76 12.39
N ARG A 209 12.07 24.52 13.22
CA ARG A 209 12.06 24.96 14.63
C ARG A 209 12.97 24.11 15.52
N GLN A 210 13.17 22.85 15.19
CA GLN A 210 13.98 21.90 15.95
C GLN A 210 14.90 21.07 15.02
N PRO A 211 15.95 21.68 14.43
CA PRO A 211 16.74 21.05 13.35
C PRO A 211 17.56 19.82 13.79
N GLY A 212 17.71 19.59 15.10
CA GLY A 212 18.37 18.40 15.66
C GLY A 212 17.41 17.30 16.15
N ASP A 213 16.10 17.52 16.05
CA ASP A 213 15.12 16.53 16.48
C ASP A 213 15.01 15.40 15.44
N ARG A 214 15.63 14.26 15.76
CA ARG A 214 15.65 13.05 14.94
C ARG A 214 14.25 12.52 14.64
N ASP A 215 13.34 12.62 15.61
CA ASP A 215 11.97 12.13 15.50
C ASP A 215 11.16 12.92 14.46
N LEU A 216 11.35 14.24 14.43
CA LEU A 216 10.76 15.12 13.42
C LEU A 216 11.38 14.92 12.05
N ALA A 217 12.71 14.76 11.98
CA ALA A 217 13.40 14.45 10.72
C ALA A 217 12.94 13.10 10.14
N TRP A 218 12.78 12.08 10.99
CA TRP A 218 12.28 10.76 10.61
C TRP A 218 10.82 10.81 10.12
N ALA A 219 9.96 11.56 10.82
CA ALA A 219 8.58 11.78 10.41
C ALA A 219 8.49 12.47 9.04
N LEU A 220 9.33 13.47 8.78
CA LEU A 220 9.40 14.14 7.47
C LEU A 220 9.85 13.18 6.37
N ALA A 221 10.88 12.37 6.61
CA ALA A 221 11.34 11.36 5.66
C ALA A 221 10.24 10.33 5.35
N ASN A 222 9.48 9.90 6.36
CA ASN A 222 8.31 9.05 6.17
C ASN A 222 7.23 9.73 5.30
N ALA A 223 6.88 10.98 5.60
CA ALA A 223 5.88 11.71 4.83
C ALA A 223 6.29 11.84 3.35
N LEU A 224 7.55 12.19 3.09
CA LEU A 224 8.13 12.21 1.74
C LEU A 224 8.04 10.84 1.04
N ASN A 225 8.25 9.75 1.78
CA ASN A 225 8.17 8.41 1.21
C ASN A 225 6.74 8.05 0.77
N PHE A 226 5.73 8.36 1.61
CA PHE A 226 4.31 8.14 1.29
C PHE A 226 3.82 9.04 0.15
N ASP A 227 4.42 10.23 0.00
CA ASP A 227 4.17 11.18 -1.09
C ASP A 227 4.70 10.68 -2.45
N GLY A 228 5.59 9.68 -2.44
CA GLY A 228 6.26 9.15 -3.64
C GLY A 228 7.64 9.78 -3.91
N GLN A 229 8.13 10.64 -3.02
CA GLN A 229 9.47 11.23 -3.07
C GLN A 229 10.50 10.30 -2.40
N HIS A 230 10.64 9.08 -2.92
CA HIS A 230 11.44 8.02 -2.30
C HIS A 230 12.92 8.38 -2.17
N ARG A 231 13.49 9.12 -3.13
CA ARG A 231 14.88 9.57 -3.05
C ARG A 231 15.06 10.62 -1.97
N ALA A 232 14.19 11.62 -1.90
CA ALA A 232 14.21 12.60 -0.83
C ALA A 232 14.06 11.94 0.55
N ALA A 233 13.14 10.98 0.67
CA ALA A 233 12.94 10.20 1.88
C ALA A 233 14.20 9.43 2.29
N LEU A 234 14.83 8.69 1.36
CA LEU A 234 16.06 7.95 1.64
C LEU A 234 17.19 8.86 2.09
N ARG A 235 17.39 10.03 1.46
CA ARG A 235 18.36 11.02 1.95
C ARG A 235 18.04 11.48 3.37
N GLY A 236 16.77 11.70 3.69
CA GLY A 236 16.31 12.08 5.03
C GLY A 236 16.61 11.00 6.07
N PHE A 237 16.29 9.74 5.78
CA PHE A 237 16.55 8.62 6.69
C PHE A 237 18.05 8.36 6.87
N LEU A 238 18.83 8.37 5.78
CA LEU A 238 20.27 8.05 5.81
C LEU A 238 21.13 9.18 6.41
N ALA A 239 20.58 10.39 6.53
CA ALA A 239 21.21 11.48 7.27
C ALA A 239 21.12 11.29 8.80
N GLN A 240 20.30 10.35 9.28
CA GLN A 240 20.15 10.05 10.71
C GLN A 240 21.03 8.87 11.13
N ALA A 241 21.26 8.74 12.44
CA ALA A 241 21.84 7.53 12.99
C ALA A 241 21.00 6.28 12.61
N ALA A 242 21.70 5.16 12.40
CA ALA A 242 21.10 3.91 11.96
C ALA A 242 19.88 3.51 12.80
N PRO A 243 18.86 2.87 12.18
CA PRO A 243 17.65 2.45 12.89
C PRO A 243 17.96 1.62 14.14
N THR A 244 17.48 2.06 15.30
CA THR A 244 17.71 1.36 16.57
C THR A 244 16.54 0.44 16.91
N HIS A 245 15.31 0.85 16.57
CA HIS A 245 14.11 0.08 16.87
C HIS A 245 13.46 -0.52 15.59
N PRO A 246 12.65 -1.57 15.73
CA PRO A 246 12.12 -2.31 14.58
C PRO A 246 11.17 -1.49 13.70
N GLY A 247 10.43 -0.54 14.27
CA GLY A 247 9.58 0.41 13.52
C GLY A 247 10.38 1.29 12.53
N GLU A 248 11.50 1.87 12.96
CA GLU A 248 12.41 2.61 12.06
C GLU A 248 12.96 1.71 10.96
N ARG A 249 13.34 0.47 11.30
CA ARG A 249 13.78 -0.50 10.28
C ARG A 249 12.70 -0.77 9.24
N ALA A 250 11.44 -0.92 9.65
CA ALA A 250 10.32 -1.14 8.75
C ALA A 250 10.06 0.07 7.83
N ASP A 251 10.18 1.30 8.35
CA ASP A 251 10.02 2.52 7.55
C ASP A 251 11.13 2.67 6.51
N LEU A 252 12.39 2.47 6.90
CA LEU A 252 13.52 2.52 5.98
C LEU A 252 13.46 1.38 4.95
N ALA A 253 13.05 0.17 5.36
CA ALA A 253 12.84 -0.94 4.44
C ALA A 253 11.76 -0.63 3.40
N ARG A 254 10.66 0.02 3.82
CA ARG A 254 9.61 0.49 2.91
C ARG A 254 10.14 1.50 1.90
N ALA A 255 10.98 2.44 2.35
CA ALA A 255 11.61 3.43 1.47
C ALA A 255 12.55 2.77 0.43
N TRP A 256 13.40 1.84 0.86
CA TRP A 256 14.25 1.08 -0.07
C TRP A 256 13.44 0.26 -1.06
N ARG A 257 12.38 -0.43 -0.60
CA ARG A 257 11.50 -1.18 -1.51
C ARG A 257 10.82 -0.28 -2.52
N TRP A 258 10.22 0.83 -2.10
CA TRP A 258 9.51 1.71 -3.03
C TRP A 258 10.45 2.44 -4.01
N ALA A 259 11.74 2.56 -3.67
CA ALA A 259 12.78 2.97 -4.60
C ALA A 259 13.27 1.84 -5.54
N GLY A 260 12.84 0.60 -5.34
CA GLY A 260 13.23 -0.58 -6.13
C GLY A 260 14.58 -1.19 -5.74
N TYR A 261 14.92 -1.19 -4.44
CA TYR A 261 16.16 -1.74 -3.87
C TYR A 261 15.82 -2.77 -2.77
N GLU A 262 15.16 -3.85 -3.17
CA GLU A 262 14.72 -4.91 -2.27
C GLU A 262 15.86 -5.56 -1.51
N GLU A 263 17.04 -5.65 -2.13
CA GLU A 263 18.23 -6.22 -1.48
C GLU A 263 18.69 -5.39 -0.28
N ARG A 264 18.40 -4.07 -0.26
CA ARG A 264 18.65 -3.18 0.88
C ARG A 264 17.49 -3.19 1.88
N ALA A 265 16.27 -3.48 1.41
CA ALA A 265 15.09 -3.57 2.26
C ALA A 265 15.06 -4.86 3.11
N LEU A 266 15.45 -6.00 2.54
CA LEU A 266 15.30 -7.31 3.18
C LEU A 266 16.02 -7.44 4.54
N PRO A 267 17.30 -7.01 4.70
CA PRO A 267 18.01 -7.15 5.97
C PRO A 267 17.35 -6.36 7.10
N LEU A 268 16.75 -5.21 6.80
CA LEU A 268 16.03 -4.38 7.78
C LEU A 268 14.76 -5.07 8.30
N LEU A 269 14.22 -6.02 7.55
CA LEU A 269 13.03 -6.79 7.89
C LEU A 269 13.35 -8.17 8.48
N ALA A 270 14.59 -8.46 8.88
CA ALA A 270 14.93 -9.78 9.44
C ALA A 270 14.00 -10.18 10.61
N ASP A 271 13.79 -9.25 11.55
CA ASP A 271 13.01 -9.44 12.78
C ASP A 271 11.78 -8.50 12.81
N PRO A 272 10.69 -8.83 12.10
CA PRO A 272 9.51 -7.99 12.03
C PRO A 272 8.66 -8.09 13.31
N ILE A 273 8.37 -6.94 13.92
CA ILE A 273 7.59 -6.87 15.18
C ILE A 273 6.08 -6.98 14.99
N ASP A 274 5.58 -6.60 13.82
CA ASP A 274 4.16 -6.49 13.54
C ASP A 274 3.75 -7.26 12.28
N ALA A 275 2.45 -7.42 12.08
CA ALA A 275 1.89 -8.18 10.96
C ALA A 275 2.13 -7.49 9.61
N ASP A 276 2.19 -6.16 9.56
CA ASP A 276 2.42 -5.40 8.32
C ASP A 276 3.88 -5.54 7.87
N SER A 277 4.83 -5.45 8.80
CA SER A 277 6.25 -5.68 8.53
C SER A 277 6.52 -7.13 8.09
N ARG A 278 5.85 -8.11 8.71
CA ARG A 278 5.89 -9.51 8.25
C ARG A 278 5.34 -9.67 6.83
N TRP A 279 4.19 -9.06 6.54
CA TRP A 279 3.58 -9.08 5.22
C TRP A 279 4.51 -8.44 4.17
N LEU A 280 5.05 -7.26 4.46
CA LEU A 280 5.99 -6.55 3.60
C LEU A 280 7.22 -7.43 3.28
N ARG A 281 7.78 -8.08 4.28
CA ARG A 281 8.93 -8.99 4.11
C ARG A 281 8.58 -10.18 3.22
N ASP A 282 7.52 -10.89 3.56
CA ASP A 282 7.24 -12.23 3.02
C ASP A 282 6.57 -12.17 1.65
N TYR A 283 5.63 -11.24 1.44
CA TYR A 283 4.79 -11.18 0.23
C TYR A 283 5.20 -10.11 -0.78
N ARG A 284 6.10 -9.21 -0.40
CA ARG A 284 6.50 -8.08 -1.23
C ARG A 284 8.01 -8.08 -1.45
N VAL A 285 8.83 -7.96 -0.41
CA VAL A 285 10.29 -7.87 -0.55
C VAL A 285 10.93 -9.19 -0.98
N ARG A 286 10.69 -10.29 -0.25
CA ARG A 286 11.40 -11.55 -0.49
C ARG A 286 11.13 -12.14 -1.88
N ARG A 287 9.93 -11.92 -2.42
CA ARG A 287 9.55 -12.41 -3.75
C ARG A 287 10.37 -11.79 -4.88
N GLU A 288 10.76 -10.51 -4.77
CA GLU A 288 11.59 -9.85 -5.80
C GLU A 288 13.08 -10.28 -5.76
N LEU A 289 13.46 -11.13 -4.80
CA LEU A 289 14.83 -11.59 -4.61
C LEU A 289 14.96 -13.12 -4.79
N ARG A 290 13.83 -13.81 -4.93
CA ARG A 290 13.80 -15.27 -5.12
C ARG A 290 13.77 -15.62 -6.59
N SER A 291 14.30 -16.80 -6.89
CA SER A 291 14.01 -17.39 -8.19
C SER A 291 12.51 -17.66 -8.29
N TYR A 292 11.98 -17.55 -9.49
CA TYR A 292 10.56 -17.66 -9.72
C TYR A 292 10.27 -18.41 -11.00
N GLY A 293 9.06 -18.93 -11.09
CA GLY A 293 8.48 -19.46 -12.31
C GLY A 293 7.03 -19.07 -12.42
N PHE A 294 6.51 -19.03 -13.64
CA PHE A 294 5.08 -18.86 -13.84
C PHE A 294 4.57 -19.65 -15.04
N VAL A 295 3.29 -19.99 -14.95
CA VAL A 295 2.50 -20.53 -16.07
C VAL A 295 1.33 -19.59 -16.29
N ALA A 296 1.07 -19.23 -17.55
CA ALA A 296 -0.10 -18.45 -17.93
C ALA A 296 -0.83 -19.07 -19.12
N ILE A 297 -2.15 -19.01 -19.07
CA ILE A 297 -3.05 -19.36 -20.18
C ILE A 297 -3.72 -18.07 -20.61
N GLU A 298 -3.63 -17.77 -21.90
CA GLU A 298 -4.15 -16.54 -22.50
C GLU A 298 -5.12 -16.92 -23.60
N ARG A 299 -6.28 -16.27 -23.61
CA ARG A 299 -7.21 -16.30 -24.74
C ARG A 299 -7.63 -14.89 -25.08
N ALA A 300 -7.59 -14.53 -26.36
CA ALA A 300 -8.16 -13.30 -26.87
C ALA A 300 -8.97 -13.55 -28.13
N GLU A 301 -10.02 -12.76 -28.31
CA GLU A 301 -10.89 -12.81 -29.49
C GLU A 301 -11.21 -11.39 -29.92
N ASP A 302 -11.38 -11.17 -31.22
CA ASP A 302 -11.87 -9.90 -31.73
C ASP A 302 -12.98 -10.05 -32.78
N ARG A 303 -13.49 -8.91 -33.25
CA ARG A 303 -14.58 -8.84 -34.20
C ARG A 303 -14.28 -9.54 -35.52
N ASP A 304 -13.02 -9.55 -35.93
CA ASP A 304 -12.61 -10.07 -37.25
C ASP A 304 -12.42 -11.60 -37.20
N LYS A 305 -13.01 -12.23 -36.17
CA LYS A 305 -12.94 -13.65 -35.83
C LYS A 305 -11.52 -14.14 -35.54
N LEU A 306 -10.56 -13.23 -35.35
CA LEU A 306 -9.25 -13.61 -34.87
C LEU A 306 -9.39 -14.12 -33.44
N SER A 307 -8.98 -15.36 -33.23
CA SER A 307 -8.76 -15.93 -31.91
C SER A 307 -7.28 -16.23 -31.70
N VAL A 308 -6.82 -15.91 -30.50
CA VAL A 308 -5.43 -16.07 -30.07
C VAL A 308 -5.44 -16.88 -28.79
N ASP A 309 -4.85 -18.07 -28.84
CA ASP A 309 -4.64 -18.92 -27.67
C ASP A 309 -3.14 -19.05 -27.40
N ALA A 310 -2.74 -18.85 -26.15
CA ALA A 310 -1.36 -19.04 -25.75
C ALA A 310 -1.21 -19.76 -24.41
N LEU A 311 -0.20 -20.64 -24.36
CA LEU A 311 0.34 -21.19 -23.13
C LEU A 311 1.75 -20.63 -22.95
N VAL A 312 1.98 -19.95 -21.83
CA VAL A 312 3.28 -19.36 -21.49
C VAL A 312 3.83 -20.07 -20.27
N VAL A 313 5.09 -20.49 -20.36
CA VAL A 313 5.86 -21.00 -19.23
C VAL A 313 7.14 -20.19 -19.16
N ALA A 314 7.49 -19.69 -17.98
CA ALA A 314 8.72 -18.95 -17.79
C ALA A 314 9.34 -19.24 -16.43
N ALA A 315 10.64 -19.04 -16.36
CA ALA A 315 11.42 -19.07 -15.14
C ALA A 315 12.45 -17.95 -15.14
N GLY A 316 12.71 -17.39 -13.97
CA GLY A 316 13.68 -16.32 -13.82
C GLY A 316 14.33 -16.31 -12.45
N GLY A 317 15.38 -15.51 -12.34
CA GLY A 317 16.12 -15.31 -11.10
C GLY A 317 17.03 -14.10 -11.19
N HIS A 318 17.89 -13.95 -10.19
CA HIS A 318 18.70 -12.75 -9.97
C HIS A 318 20.19 -13.11 -9.99
N PRO A 319 20.85 -13.04 -11.16
CA PRO A 319 22.29 -13.34 -11.26
C PRO A 319 23.17 -12.44 -10.39
N SER A 320 22.69 -11.23 -10.08
CA SER A 320 23.33 -10.26 -9.20
C SER A 320 22.28 -9.34 -8.57
N ALA A 321 22.68 -8.57 -7.56
CA ALA A 321 21.81 -7.58 -6.92
C ALA A 321 21.28 -6.56 -7.94
N GLY A 322 19.95 -6.41 -8.00
CA GLY A 322 19.30 -5.49 -8.94
C GLY A 322 19.32 -5.95 -10.39
N SER A 323 19.65 -7.21 -10.68
CA SER A 323 19.49 -7.81 -12.01
C SER A 323 18.44 -8.92 -12.02
N THR A 324 17.90 -9.20 -13.20
CA THR A 324 16.93 -10.26 -13.45
C THR A 324 17.22 -10.88 -14.80
N LEU A 325 17.31 -12.21 -14.82
CA LEU A 325 17.34 -13.01 -16.04
C LEU A 325 16.06 -13.84 -16.07
N GLU A 326 15.28 -13.75 -17.15
CA GLU A 326 14.08 -14.55 -17.38
C GLU A 326 14.19 -15.29 -18.71
N LEU A 327 13.84 -16.57 -18.69
CA LEU A 327 13.66 -17.40 -19.87
C LEU A 327 12.18 -17.76 -19.98
N GLN A 328 11.64 -17.61 -21.18
CA GLN A 328 10.23 -17.83 -21.47
C GLN A 328 10.07 -18.71 -22.71
N ALA A 329 9.13 -19.64 -22.63
CA ALA A 329 8.60 -20.38 -23.76
C ALA A 329 7.10 -20.07 -23.89
N ARG A 330 6.65 -19.78 -25.10
CA ARG A 330 5.24 -19.52 -25.42
C ARG A 330 4.82 -20.41 -26.58
N ARG A 331 3.77 -21.21 -26.37
CA ARG A 331 3.06 -21.89 -27.46
C ARG A 331 1.90 -20.99 -27.87
N LEU A 332 1.85 -20.63 -29.14
CA LEU A 332 0.88 -19.72 -29.73
C LEU A 332 0.06 -20.45 -30.78
N ARG A 333 -1.25 -20.25 -30.78
CA ARG A 333 -2.16 -20.55 -31.88
C ARG A 333 -2.91 -19.28 -32.25
N LEU A 334 -2.81 -18.90 -33.52
CA LEU A 334 -3.63 -17.86 -34.13
C LEU A 334 -4.65 -18.58 -35.01
N ASP A 335 -5.86 -18.06 -35.11
CA ASP A 335 -6.94 -18.66 -35.91
C ASP A 335 -7.92 -17.57 -36.35
N ASP A 336 -8.05 -17.36 -37.66
CA ASP A 336 -9.00 -16.45 -38.29
C ASP A 336 -9.50 -17.01 -39.64
N ASP A 337 -10.30 -16.24 -40.39
CA ASP A 337 -10.80 -16.64 -41.72
C ASP A 337 -9.67 -16.87 -42.76
N PHE A 338 -8.41 -16.50 -42.47
CA PHE A 338 -7.24 -16.60 -43.35
C PHE A 338 -6.23 -17.67 -42.92
N GLY A 339 -6.46 -18.39 -41.82
CA GLY A 339 -5.72 -19.60 -41.44
C GLY A 339 -5.42 -19.72 -39.94
N ASP A 340 -4.72 -20.80 -39.58
CA ASP A 340 -4.50 -21.21 -38.19
C ASP A 340 -3.01 -21.39 -37.78
N PRO A 341 -2.11 -20.44 -38.06
CA PRO A 341 -0.69 -20.65 -37.80
C PRO A 341 -0.41 -20.84 -36.31
N GLN A 342 0.45 -21.82 -36.04
CA GLN A 342 0.92 -22.14 -34.70
C GLN A 342 2.40 -21.79 -34.60
N ALA A 343 2.83 -21.32 -33.44
CA ALA A 343 4.23 -21.06 -33.16
C ALA A 343 4.67 -21.57 -31.79
N THR A 344 5.95 -21.93 -31.73
CA THR A 344 6.69 -22.00 -30.48
C THR A 344 7.66 -20.83 -30.44
N GLN A 345 7.57 -20.01 -29.40
CA GLN A 345 8.41 -18.84 -29.22
C GLN A 345 9.27 -19.05 -27.97
N LEU A 346 10.56 -18.72 -28.09
CA LEU A 346 11.50 -18.70 -26.99
C LEU A 346 12.00 -17.28 -26.81
N ARG A 347 12.08 -16.82 -25.57
CA ARG A 347 12.56 -15.47 -25.24
C ARG A 347 13.48 -15.51 -24.04
N ALA A 348 14.58 -14.77 -24.12
CA ALA A 348 15.44 -14.46 -23.00
C ALA A 348 15.37 -12.95 -22.73
N LEU A 349 15.22 -12.56 -21.48
CA LEU A 349 15.20 -11.18 -21.02
C LEU A 349 16.24 -10.99 -19.92
N TYR A 350 17.05 -9.96 -20.04
CA TYR A 350 18.00 -9.53 -19.01
C TYR A 350 17.76 -8.06 -18.67
N ALA A 351 17.41 -7.79 -17.42
CA ALA A 351 17.26 -6.45 -16.87
C ALA A 351 18.28 -6.23 -15.76
N TRP A 352 18.81 -5.02 -15.64
CA TRP A 352 19.70 -4.68 -14.53
C TRP A 352 19.55 -3.23 -14.13
N ARG A 353 19.96 -2.94 -12.90
CA ARG A 353 19.96 -1.59 -12.34
C ARG A 353 21.35 -0.98 -12.40
N VAL A 354 21.42 0.30 -12.75
CA VAL A 354 22.64 1.10 -12.63
C VAL A 354 22.35 2.37 -11.82
N GLY A 355 23.21 2.66 -10.85
CA GLY A 355 23.08 3.81 -9.96
C GLY A 355 22.29 3.53 -8.68
N ALA A 356 22.20 4.56 -7.85
CA ALA A 356 21.51 4.56 -6.57
C ALA A 356 20.52 5.74 -6.54
N PRO A 357 19.42 5.68 -5.74
CA PRO A 357 18.46 6.77 -5.70
C PRO A 357 19.13 8.04 -5.22
N ASP A 358 20.00 7.97 -4.22
CA ASP A 358 20.76 9.08 -3.67
C ASP A 358 21.88 9.62 -4.58
N GLY A 359 22.15 8.99 -5.72
CA GLY A 359 23.15 9.44 -6.70
C GLY A 359 22.69 10.64 -7.56
N GLU A 360 23.65 11.44 -8.02
CA GLU A 360 23.40 12.65 -8.82
C GLU A 360 22.68 12.37 -10.15
N ARG A 361 23.03 11.26 -10.82
CA ARG A 361 22.48 10.87 -12.13
C ARG A 361 21.16 10.10 -12.01
N GLY A 362 20.75 9.77 -10.79
CA GLY A 362 19.61 8.90 -10.51
C GLY A 362 19.82 7.44 -10.88
N THR A 363 18.71 6.75 -11.17
CA THR A 363 18.71 5.30 -11.38
C THR A 363 18.29 4.96 -12.81
N PHE A 364 19.04 4.06 -13.44
CA PHE A 364 18.75 3.50 -14.75
C PHE A 364 18.35 2.03 -14.60
N TRP A 365 17.40 1.62 -15.43
CA TRP A 365 16.89 0.26 -15.55
C TRP A 365 16.89 -0.16 -17.03
N PRO A 366 18.08 -0.44 -17.59
CA PRO A 366 18.18 -1.10 -18.89
C PRO A 366 17.54 -2.48 -18.88
N THR A 367 16.99 -2.87 -20.02
CA THR A 367 16.46 -4.20 -20.29
C THR A 367 16.76 -4.59 -21.72
N LEU A 368 17.35 -5.77 -21.90
CA LEU A 368 17.58 -6.39 -23.20
C LEU A 368 16.70 -7.65 -23.28
N ALA A 369 16.10 -7.89 -24.43
CA ALA A 369 15.46 -9.16 -24.70
C ALA A 369 15.75 -9.64 -26.12
N LEU A 370 15.90 -10.95 -26.25
CA LEU A 370 16.07 -11.65 -27.52
C LEU A 370 14.97 -12.71 -27.62
N GLY A 371 14.34 -12.79 -28.78
CA GLY A 371 13.28 -13.74 -29.06
C GLY A 371 13.53 -14.49 -30.36
N ALA A 372 13.14 -15.76 -30.38
CA ALA A 372 13.08 -16.58 -31.57
C ALA A 372 11.69 -17.20 -31.66
N SER A 373 11.01 -17.02 -32.80
CA SER A 373 9.72 -17.66 -33.06
C SER A 373 9.88 -18.72 -34.13
N HIS A 374 9.24 -19.87 -33.95
CA HIS A 374 9.20 -20.95 -34.91
C HIS A 374 7.77 -21.12 -35.42
N PHE A 375 7.49 -20.58 -36.61
CA PHE A 375 6.28 -20.84 -37.38
C PHE A 375 6.59 -21.87 -38.50
N PRO A 376 5.59 -22.60 -39.01
CA PRO A 376 5.75 -23.40 -40.22
C PRO A 376 6.31 -22.55 -41.37
N GLY A 377 7.54 -22.86 -41.81
CA GLY A 377 8.20 -22.16 -42.93
C GLY A 377 8.72 -20.74 -42.64
N TRP A 378 8.72 -20.28 -41.38
CA TRP A 378 9.26 -18.96 -41.01
C TRP A 378 9.79 -18.93 -39.57
N ASN A 379 11.04 -18.48 -39.40
CA ASN A 379 11.76 -18.50 -38.11
C ASN A 379 12.32 -17.12 -37.73
N PRO A 380 11.49 -16.11 -37.46
CA PRO A 380 11.99 -14.77 -37.22
C PRO A 380 12.67 -14.64 -35.84
N LEU A 381 13.68 -13.78 -35.81
CA LEU A 381 14.32 -13.31 -34.59
C LEU A 381 13.81 -11.91 -34.25
N THR A 382 13.55 -11.69 -32.97
CA THR A 382 13.17 -10.39 -32.40
C THR A 382 14.19 -9.97 -31.36
N ALA A 383 14.35 -8.66 -31.20
CA ALA A 383 15.23 -8.09 -30.19
C ALA A 383 14.61 -6.80 -29.67
N SER A 384 14.76 -6.52 -28.38
CA SER A 384 14.35 -5.25 -27.80
C SER A 384 15.39 -4.74 -26.81
N ALA A 385 15.72 -3.46 -26.91
CA ALA A 385 16.49 -2.71 -25.92
C ALA A 385 15.60 -1.61 -25.35
N ARG A 386 15.39 -1.63 -24.03
CA ARG A 386 14.61 -0.64 -23.30
C ARG A 386 15.48 0.01 -22.23
N LEU A 387 15.24 1.30 -21.99
CA LEU A 387 15.87 2.05 -20.92
C LEU A 387 14.79 2.82 -20.17
N ARG A 388 14.63 2.52 -18.88
CA ARG A 388 13.92 3.40 -17.95
C ARG A 388 14.93 4.18 -17.13
N TRP A 389 14.77 5.49 -17.06
CA TRP A 389 15.62 6.40 -16.29
C TRP A 389 14.77 7.24 -15.33
N VAL A 390 15.17 7.25 -14.06
CA VAL A 390 14.56 8.10 -13.01
C VAL A 390 15.63 9.10 -12.55
N PRO A 391 15.72 10.28 -13.19
CA PRO A 391 16.74 11.28 -12.85
C PRO A 391 16.52 11.90 -11.47
N ARG A 392 15.26 12.06 -11.04
CA ARG A 392 14.85 12.64 -9.76
C ARG A 392 13.44 12.19 -9.41
N ASP A 393 13.02 12.43 -8.17
CA ASP A 393 11.64 12.16 -7.74
C ASP A 393 10.64 12.85 -8.67
N GLY A 394 9.58 12.10 -9.01
CA GLY A 394 8.51 12.57 -9.87
C GLY A 394 8.81 12.62 -11.37
N ILE A 395 10.01 12.30 -11.85
CA ILE A 395 10.29 12.23 -13.30
C ILE A 395 10.77 10.83 -13.68
N ARG A 396 10.16 10.25 -14.71
CA ARG A 396 10.61 9.04 -15.39
C ARG A 396 10.75 9.32 -16.88
N VAL A 397 11.85 8.89 -17.46
CA VAL A 397 12.09 8.90 -18.91
C VAL A 397 12.20 7.46 -19.37
N ASP A 398 11.53 7.13 -20.47
CA ASP A 398 11.55 5.79 -21.05
C ASP A 398 12.05 5.89 -22.50
N GLY A 399 12.83 4.93 -22.94
CA GLY A 399 13.28 4.78 -24.33
C GLY A 399 13.25 3.31 -24.74
N GLU A 400 12.92 3.04 -26.00
CA GLU A 400 12.84 1.69 -26.55
C GLU A 400 13.27 1.66 -28.01
N ALA A 401 14.09 0.66 -28.35
CA ALA A 401 14.32 0.22 -29.72
C ALA A 401 14.00 -1.28 -29.79
N ALA A 402 13.10 -1.69 -30.68
CA ALA A 402 12.66 -3.08 -30.76
C ALA A 402 12.37 -3.52 -32.20
N ARG A 403 12.52 -4.82 -32.46
CA ARG A 403 11.97 -5.51 -33.61
C ARG A 403 10.87 -6.45 -33.13
N GLU A 404 9.69 -6.31 -33.70
CA GLU A 404 8.48 -7.04 -33.32
C GLU A 404 7.86 -7.75 -34.53
N LEU A 405 6.94 -8.68 -34.24
CA LEU A 405 6.13 -9.38 -35.23
C LEU A 405 4.69 -8.90 -35.13
N VAL A 406 3.96 -8.94 -36.25
CA VAL A 406 2.51 -8.81 -36.22
C VAL A 406 1.90 -10.21 -36.14
N GLU A 407 1.31 -10.53 -34.98
CA GLU A 407 0.72 -11.85 -34.71
C GLU A 407 -0.74 -11.93 -35.20
N ALA A 408 -0.91 -11.86 -36.52
CA ALA A 408 -2.16 -12.19 -37.21
C ALA A 408 -1.87 -13.22 -38.31
N PRO A 409 -2.76 -14.19 -38.59
CA PRO A 409 -2.49 -15.26 -39.55
C PRO A 409 -1.97 -14.78 -40.91
N ARG A 410 -2.63 -13.78 -41.49
CA ARG A 410 -2.20 -13.15 -42.74
C ARG A 410 -0.84 -12.47 -42.62
N ALA A 411 -0.57 -11.75 -41.53
CA ALA A 411 0.71 -11.09 -41.31
C ALA A 411 1.87 -12.08 -41.13
N VAL A 412 1.60 -13.23 -40.49
CA VAL A 412 2.55 -14.34 -40.37
C VAL A 412 2.83 -14.95 -41.75
N ALA A 413 1.80 -15.19 -42.57
CA ALA A 413 1.97 -15.69 -43.93
C ALA A 413 2.81 -14.74 -44.81
N HIS A 414 2.65 -13.42 -44.62
CA HIS A 414 3.45 -12.40 -45.29
C HIS A 414 4.76 -12.07 -44.58
N ARG A 415 5.10 -12.75 -43.49
CA ARG A 415 6.36 -12.56 -42.72
C ARG A 415 6.58 -11.13 -42.25
N VAL A 416 5.50 -10.45 -41.85
CA VAL A 416 5.53 -9.03 -41.48
C VAL A 416 6.35 -8.82 -40.21
N THR A 417 7.28 -7.87 -40.27
CA THR A 417 8.08 -7.42 -39.12
C THR A 417 8.05 -5.91 -38.99
N LEU A 418 8.18 -5.43 -37.76
CA LEU A 418 8.11 -4.01 -37.42
C LEU A 418 9.30 -3.61 -36.54
N ASP A 419 10.05 -2.61 -36.97
CA ASP A 419 11.06 -1.94 -36.14
C ASP A 419 10.44 -0.71 -35.45
N VAL A 420 10.55 -0.64 -34.13
CA VAL A 420 10.00 0.42 -33.28
C VAL A 420 11.15 1.19 -32.63
N LEU A 421 11.09 2.51 -32.70
CA LEU A 421 11.90 3.41 -31.89
C LEU A 421 10.95 4.34 -31.14
N SER A 422 11.02 4.39 -29.80
CA SER A 422 10.16 5.26 -29.00
C SER A 422 10.89 5.93 -27.85
N ALA A 423 10.37 7.09 -27.46
CA ALA A 423 10.80 7.83 -26.29
C ALA A 423 9.58 8.42 -25.57
N GLY A 424 9.63 8.48 -24.25
CA GLY A 424 8.55 9.02 -23.44
C GLY A 424 9.03 9.61 -22.13
N VAL A 425 8.17 10.43 -21.53
CA VAL A 425 8.37 11.04 -20.22
C VAL A 425 7.08 10.94 -19.41
N GLU A 426 7.22 10.60 -18.14
CA GLU A 426 6.18 10.68 -17.12
C GLU A 426 6.64 11.67 -16.04
N ALA A 427 5.77 12.64 -15.72
CA ALA A 427 5.97 13.63 -14.70
C ALA A 427 4.86 13.54 -13.65
N ARG A 428 5.25 13.56 -12.38
CA ARG A 428 4.38 13.71 -11.21
C ARG A 428 4.67 15.08 -10.62
N THR A 429 3.83 16.06 -10.97
CA THR A 429 3.97 17.45 -10.52
C THR A 429 3.51 17.65 -9.08
N ASP A 430 2.62 16.76 -8.61
CA ASP A 430 2.07 16.61 -7.26
C ASP A 430 1.69 15.11 -7.10
N PRO A 431 1.60 14.50 -5.90
CA PRO A 431 1.28 13.08 -5.75
C PRO A 431 -0.09 12.70 -6.31
N ARG A 432 -0.95 13.70 -6.50
CA ARG A 432 -2.28 13.51 -7.07
C ARG A 432 -2.27 13.52 -8.59
N TRP A 433 -1.26 14.07 -9.24
CA TRP A 433 -1.25 14.24 -10.70
C TRP A 433 -0.14 13.46 -11.37
N VAL A 434 -0.50 12.76 -12.45
CA VAL A 434 0.46 12.13 -13.36
C VAL A 434 0.20 12.67 -14.75
N VAL A 435 1.24 13.16 -15.41
CA VAL A 435 1.22 13.59 -16.81
C VAL A 435 2.27 12.78 -17.55
N ALA A 436 1.89 12.14 -18.65
CA ALA A 436 2.79 11.37 -19.47
C ALA A 436 2.61 11.70 -20.95
N GLY A 437 3.71 11.63 -21.70
CA GLY A 437 3.72 11.81 -23.14
C GLY A 437 4.80 10.93 -23.78
N SER A 438 4.53 10.43 -24.98
CA SER A 438 5.49 9.65 -25.75
C SER A 438 5.36 9.87 -27.25
N ALA A 439 6.45 9.61 -27.95
CA ALA A 439 6.51 9.59 -29.41
C ALA A 439 7.20 8.30 -29.87
N ALA A 440 6.76 7.78 -31.02
CA ALA A 440 7.35 6.59 -31.60
C ALA A 440 7.39 6.67 -33.14
N VAL A 441 8.42 6.05 -33.72
CA VAL A 441 8.54 5.77 -35.14
C VAL A 441 8.47 4.25 -35.32
N LEU A 442 7.59 3.81 -36.21
CA LEU A 442 7.29 2.42 -36.49
C LEU A 442 7.58 2.16 -37.97
N ARG A 443 8.56 1.31 -38.29
CA ARG A 443 8.95 0.98 -39.67
C ARG A 443 8.68 -0.48 -39.97
N PHE A 444 7.75 -0.73 -40.88
CA PHE A 444 7.38 -2.06 -41.35
C PHE A 444 8.35 -2.55 -42.43
N ASP A 445 8.41 -3.86 -42.63
CA ASP A 445 9.28 -4.50 -43.63
C ASP A 445 8.86 -4.22 -45.09
N ASP A 446 7.61 -3.79 -45.34
CA ASP A 446 7.17 -3.27 -46.66
C ASP A 446 7.61 -1.82 -46.92
N GLY A 447 8.36 -1.20 -46.01
CA GLY A 447 8.76 0.20 -46.13
C GLY A 447 7.73 1.21 -45.61
N SER A 448 6.56 0.75 -45.15
CA SER A 448 5.61 1.62 -44.47
C SER A 448 6.20 2.18 -43.18
N THR A 449 6.01 3.47 -42.95
CA THR A 449 6.50 4.15 -41.74
C THR A 449 5.37 4.91 -41.08
N ARG A 450 5.17 4.72 -39.77
CA ARG A 450 4.23 5.49 -38.95
C ARG A 450 4.95 6.30 -37.89
N VAL A 451 4.48 7.52 -37.68
CA VAL A 451 4.84 8.33 -36.53
C VAL A 451 3.65 8.37 -35.60
N ARG A 452 3.86 8.05 -34.32
CA ARG A 452 2.84 8.00 -33.29
C ARG A 452 3.19 8.95 -32.16
N ALA A 453 2.19 9.65 -31.65
CA ALA A 453 2.25 10.40 -30.39
C ALA A 453 1.17 9.88 -29.44
N ALA A 454 1.47 9.81 -28.15
CA ALA A 454 0.49 9.46 -27.12
C ALA A 454 0.67 10.35 -25.90
N GLY A 455 -0.41 10.52 -25.13
CA GLY A 455 -0.41 11.33 -23.93
C GLY A 455 -1.46 10.89 -22.93
N ARG A 456 -1.21 11.15 -21.65
CA ARG A 456 -2.12 10.83 -20.56
C ARG A 456 -1.99 11.83 -19.43
N ILE A 457 -3.14 12.22 -18.87
CA ILE A 457 -3.24 13.00 -17.64
C ILE A 457 -4.13 12.20 -16.67
N GLU A 458 -3.66 11.97 -15.46
CA GLU A 458 -4.39 11.25 -14.41
C GLU A 458 -4.39 12.08 -13.12
N ARG A 459 -5.53 12.11 -12.44
CA ARG A 459 -5.69 12.65 -11.11
C ARG A 459 -6.18 11.57 -10.13
N ARG A 460 -5.42 11.33 -9.06
CA ARG A 460 -5.86 10.54 -7.90
C ARG A 460 -6.91 11.34 -7.10
N VAL A 461 -8.11 10.77 -6.96
CA VAL A 461 -9.23 11.37 -6.21
C VAL A 461 -9.45 10.72 -4.85
N LEU A 462 -9.09 9.44 -4.70
CA LEU A 462 -9.10 8.73 -3.43
C LEU A 462 -7.78 7.98 -3.26
N ALA A 463 -7.23 7.97 -2.03
CA ALA A 463 -5.96 7.30 -1.74
C ALA A 463 -6.16 5.81 -1.41
N ARG A 464 -7.23 5.45 -0.69
CA ARG A 464 -7.54 4.08 -0.24
C ARG A 464 -9.07 3.83 -0.22
N PRO A 465 -9.62 2.97 -1.08
CA PRO A 465 -8.95 2.41 -2.27
C PRO A 465 -8.42 3.53 -3.18
N ARG A 466 -7.38 3.25 -3.95
CA ARG A 466 -6.87 4.24 -4.90
C ARG A 466 -7.88 4.36 -6.02
N VAL A 467 -8.49 5.53 -6.16
CA VAL A 467 -9.36 5.86 -7.29
C VAL A 467 -8.72 7.00 -8.06
N ALA A 468 -8.63 6.85 -9.37
CA ALA A 468 -8.09 7.86 -10.26
C ALA A 468 -9.03 8.14 -11.43
N LEU A 469 -9.08 9.40 -11.83
CA LEU A 469 -9.77 9.87 -13.03
C LEU A 469 -8.70 10.31 -14.03
N GLY A 470 -8.84 9.95 -15.30
CA GLY A 470 -7.85 10.38 -16.28
C GLY A 470 -8.40 10.54 -17.68
N VAL A 471 -7.60 11.22 -18.49
CA VAL A 471 -7.77 11.33 -19.94
C VAL A 471 -6.50 10.82 -20.59
N GLU A 472 -6.64 10.00 -21.61
CA GLU A 472 -5.53 9.55 -22.45
C GLU A 472 -5.89 9.71 -23.92
N GLY A 473 -4.89 9.74 -24.77
CA GLY A 473 -5.10 9.71 -26.21
C GLY A 473 -3.84 9.27 -26.94
N MET A 474 -4.03 8.79 -28.15
CA MET A 474 -2.95 8.56 -29.09
C MET A 474 -3.35 9.01 -30.48
N ALA A 475 -2.38 9.39 -31.28
CA ALA A 475 -2.55 9.62 -32.70
C ALA A 475 -1.35 9.04 -33.45
N PHE A 476 -1.58 8.55 -34.66
CA PHE A 476 -0.50 8.26 -35.58
C PHE A 476 -0.84 8.67 -37.00
N GLU A 477 0.21 8.90 -37.78
CA GLU A 477 0.15 9.15 -39.22
C GLU A 477 1.14 8.24 -39.93
N ARG A 478 0.70 7.64 -41.03
CA ARG A 478 1.57 6.92 -41.96
C ARG A 478 2.24 7.95 -42.88
N VAL A 479 3.56 8.08 -42.75
CA VAL A 479 4.38 9.09 -43.44
C VAL A 479 5.11 8.54 -44.67
N ALA A 480 5.22 7.21 -44.79
CA ALA A 480 5.79 6.51 -45.95
C ALA A 480 5.12 5.12 -46.12
N GLY A 481 5.25 4.52 -47.30
CA GLY A 481 4.71 3.18 -47.63
C GLY A 481 3.70 3.18 -48.79
N GLU A 482 3.47 2.00 -49.37
CA GLU A 482 2.44 1.79 -50.40
C GLU A 482 1.02 1.84 -49.84
N ARG A 483 0.08 2.26 -50.69
CA ARG A 483 -1.27 2.70 -50.28
C ARG A 483 -2.35 1.61 -50.26
N ASP A 484 -2.01 0.37 -50.62
CA ASP A 484 -3.05 -0.65 -50.88
C ASP A 484 -2.60 -2.10 -50.58
N VAL A 485 -1.56 -2.27 -49.74
CA VAL A 485 -1.05 -3.62 -49.43
C VAL A 485 -1.66 -4.12 -48.13
N ASP A 486 -2.71 -4.93 -48.25
CA ASP A 486 -3.27 -5.66 -47.12
C ASP A 486 -2.38 -6.86 -46.77
N ARG A 487 -1.44 -6.65 -45.84
CA ARG A 487 -0.56 -7.70 -45.29
C ARG A 487 -1.04 -8.20 -43.93
N GLY A 488 -2.30 -8.01 -43.57
CA GLY A 488 -2.85 -8.50 -42.30
C GLY A 488 -2.53 -7.64 -41.09
N TYR A 489 -2.23 -6.36 -41.27
CA TYR A 489 -2.10 -5.39 -40.19
C TYR A 489 -2.90 -4.13 -40.49
N TRP A 490 -3.66 -3.64 -39.50
CA TRP A 490 -4.48 -2.44 -39.66
C TRP A 490 -3.61 -1.20 -39.89
N ASN A 491 -3.79 -0.53 -41.04
CA ASN A 491 -2.87 0.47 -41.58
C ASN A 491 -3.54 1.70 -42.22
N PRO A 492 -4.41 2.43 -41.51
CA PRO A 492 -4.98 3.66 -42.06
C PRO A 492 -3.91 4.74 -42.24
N ARG A 493 -4.24 5.77 -43.05
CA ARG A 493 -3.37 6.94 -43.25
C ARG A 493 -3.20 7.72 -41.97
N ARG A 494 -4.30 8.00 -41.26
CA ARG A 494 -4.30 8.73 -39.99
C ARG A 494 -5.27 8.10 -39.02
N TYR A 495 -4.89 8.09 -37.75
CA TYR A 495 -5.76 7.70 -36.66
C TYR A 495 -5.52 8.60 -35.46
N ALA A 496 -6.59 8.96 -34.75
CA ALA A 496 -6.50 9.63 -33.47
C ALA A 496 -7.62 9.15 -32.56
N GLU A 497 -7.29 8.83 -31.31
CA GLU A 497 -8.27 8.54 -30.26
C GLU A 497 -8.00 9.35 -28.99
N ALA A 498 -9.07 9.58 -28.25
CA ALA A 498 -9.03 10.12 -26.91
C ALA A 498 -10.06 9.41 -26.04
N ARG A 499 -9.70 9.10 -24.79
CA ARG A 499 -10.51 8.36 -23.83
C ARG A 499 -10.46 9.02 -22.45
N ALA A 500 -11.61 9.20 -21.83
CA ALA A 500 -11.72 9.46 -20.40
C ALA A 500 -11.92 8.13 -19.66
N TYR A 501 -11.27 7.94 -18.51
CA TYR A 501 -11.36 6.71 -17.74
C TYR A 501 -11.40 6.93 -16.24
N VAL A 502 -11.93 5.93 -15.55
CA VAL A 502 -11.83 5.74 -14.10
C VAL A 502 -11.01 4.48 -13.85
N ALA A 503 -10.07 4.56 -12.92
CA ALA A 503 -9.26 3.44 -12.48
C ALA A 503 -9.40 3.25 -10.96
N LEU A 504 -9.49 1.99 -10.53
CA LEU A 504 -9.57 1.55 -9.15
C LEU A 504 -8.41 0.58 -8.89
N THR A 505 -7.69 0.79 -7.79
CA THR A 505 -6.72 -0.17 -7.27
C THR A 505 -6.92 -0.35 -5.78
N HIS A 506 -7.09 -1.59 -5.33
CA HIS A 506 -7.27 -1.90 -3.92
C HIS A 506 -6.54 -3.19 -3.53
N GLU A 507 -5.60 -3.09 -2.59
CA GLU A 507 -5.07 -4.27 -1.90
C GLU A 507 -5.95 -4.56 -0.67
N ILE A 508 -6.74 -5.62 -0.75
CA ILE A 508 -7.58 -6.16 0.33
C ILE A 508 -7.02 -7.52 0.69
N ARG A 509 -5.93 -7.53 1.47
CA ARG A 509 -5.16 -8.74 1.76
C ARG A 509 -6.07 -9.92 2.15
N PRO A 510 -5.88 -11.11 1.56
CA PRO A 510 -4.79 -11.50 0.64
C PRO A 510 -5.04 -11.19 -0.84
N PHE A 511 -6.07 -10.42 -1.18
CA PHE A 511 -6.45 -10.08 -2.54
C PHE A 511 -5.89 -8.72 -2.99
N ALA A 512 -5.69 -8.59 -4.29
CA ALA A 512 -5.45 -7.33 -4.96
C ALA A 512 -6.44 -7.19 -6.11
N LEU A 513 -7.13 -6.07 -6.18
CA LEU A 513 -8.08 -5.74 -7.22
C LEU A 513 -7.56 -4.54 -8.02
N GLN A 514 -7.56 -4.67 -9.34
CA GLN A 514 -7.41 -3.55 -10.26
C GLN A 514 -8.61 -3.56 -11.19
N ALA A 515 -9.20 -2.39 -11.42
CA ALA A 515 -10.27 -2.24 -12.39
C ALA A 515 -10.11 -0.93 -13.14
N ARG A 516 -10.46 -0.92 -14.41
CA ARG A 516 -10.44 0.28 -15.24
C ARG A 516 -11.63 0.27 -16.17
N VAL A 517 -12.30 1.40 -16.34
CA VAL A 517 -13.36 1.57 -17.33
C VAL A 517 -13.14 2.91 -18.01
N GLY A 518 -13.26 2.94 -19.34
CA GLY A 518 -13.09 4.16 -20.09
C GLY A 518 -14.01 4.26 -21.30
N VAL A 519 -14.30 5.51 -21.66
CA VAL A 519 -15.12 5.87 -22.81
C VAL A 519 -14.37 6.88 -23.65
N GLY A 520 -14.39 6.70 -24.96
CA GLY A 520 -13.57 7.50 -25.84
C GLY A 520 -14.23 7.76 -27.18
N SER A 521 -13.54 8.58 -27.97
CA SER A 521 -13.85 8.83 -29.37
C SER A 521 -12.59 8.63 -30.20
N ALA A 522 -12.77 8.13 -31.42
CA ALA A 522 -11.71 7.94 -32.40
C ALA A 522 -12.10 8.54 -33.75
N ARG A 523 -11.09 8.88 -34.53
CA ARG A 523 -11.19 9.31 -35.91
C ARG A 523 -10.14 8.58 -36.72
N GLU A 524 -10.55 8.03 -37.84
CA GLU A 524 -9.66 7.37 -38.79
C GLU A 524 -9.83 8.04 -40.15
N THR A 525 -8.72 8.18 -40.87
CA THR A 525 -8.71 8.56 -42.28
C THR A 525 -8.03 7.44 -43.05
N ASP A 526 -8.74 6.86 -44.01
CA ASP A 526 -8.18 5.84 -44.89
C ASP A 526 -7.32 6.44 -46.01
N ASP A 527 -6.88 5.59 -46.93
CA ASP A 527 -6.02 5.98 -48.04
C ASP A 527 -6.76 6.70 -49.18
N ALA A 528 -8.06 6.48 -49.29
CA ALA A 528 -8.96 7.25 -50.17
C ALA A 528 -9.31 8.64 -49.58
N GLY A 529 -8.88 8.94 -48.36
CA GLY A 529 -9.19 10.18 -47.65
C GLY A 529 -10.58 10.20 -46.99
N GLN A 530 -11.28 9.07 -47.00
CA GLN A 530 -12.55 8.90 -46.29
C GLN A 530 -12.30 8.94 -44.79
N ARG A 531 -13.21 9.58 -44.06
CA ARG A 531 -13.12 9.71 -42.61
C ARG A 531 -14.17 8.84 -41.95
N SER A 532 -13.75 8.06 -40.96
CA SER A 532 -14.66 7.32 -40.10
C SER A 532 -14.50 7.76 -38.65
N HIS A 533 -15.56 7.54 -37.87
CA HIS A 533 -15.63 7.88 -36.46
C HIS A 533 -15.83 6.61 -35.64
N GLY A 534 -15.25 6.59 -34.44
CA GLY A 534 -15.43 5.49 -33.51
C GLY A 534 -15.59 5.92 -32.06
N SER A 535 -16.03 4.98 -31.23
CA SER A 535 -16.21 5.14 -29.80
C SER A 535 -15.40 4.08 -29.03
N PRO A 536 -14.06 4.20 -28.94
CA PRO A 536 -13.21 3.20 -28.30
C PRO A 536 -13.39 3.19 -26.78
N HIS A 537 -14.32 2.37 -26.32
CA HIS A 537 -14.53 2.05 -24.92
C HIS A 537 -13.53 0.98 -24.46
N LEU A 538 -13.25 0.94 -23.16
CA LEU A 538 -12.50 -0.15 -22.54
C LEU A 538 -13.08 -0.51 -21.18
N TRP A 539 -12.90 -1.77 -20.80
CA TRP A 539 -12.96 -2.20 -19.41
C TRP A 539 -11.89 -3.26 -19.15
N GLU A 540 -11.31 -3.22 -17.96
CA GLU A 540 -10.29 -4.18 -17.51
C GLU A 540 -10.56 -4.50 -16.04
N LEU A 541 -10.36 -5.77 -15.68
CA LEU A 541 -10.47 -6.29 -14.34
C LEU A 541 -9.32 -7.26 -14.09
N GLU A 542 -8.52 -7.01 -13.06
CA GLU A 542 -7.48 -7.91 -12.57
C GLU A 542 -7.74 -8.25 -11.10
N LEU A 543 -7.77 -9.55 -10.80
CA LEU A 543 -7.82 -10.08 -9.45
C LEU A 543 -6.56 -10.89 -9.19
N GLY A 544 -5.76 -10.47 -8.20
CA GLY A 544 -4.65 -11.24 -7.65
C GLY A 544 -5.01 -11.85 -6.31
N TRP A 545 -4.58 -13.08 -6.07
CA TRP A 545 -4.72 -13.78 -4.79
C TRP A 545 -3.36 -14.28 -4.33
N ASP A 546 -2.87 -13.71 -3.22
CA ASP A 546 -1.68 -14.18 -2.52
C ASP A 546 -2.01 -15.42 -1.67
N VAL A 547 -1.96 -16.60 -2.28
CA VAL A 547 -2.29 -17.90 -1.63
C VAL A 547 -1.31 -18.21 -0.50
N SER A 548 -0.02 -17.95 -0.73
CA SER A 548 1.05 -18.11 0.27
C SER A 548 2.19 -17.14 -0.06
N PRO A 549 3.24 -17.00 0.78
CA PRO A 549 4.42 -16.22 0.42
C PRO A 549 5.11 -16.70 -0.88
N THR A 550 4.87 -17.94 -1.30
CA THR A 550 5.52 -18.58 -2.46
C THR A 550 4.60 -18.84 -3.64
N LEU A 551 3.29 -18.57 -3.53
CA LEU A 551 2.32 -18.79 -4.60
C LEU A 551 1.35 -17.62 -4.72
N ARG A 552 1.17 -17.12 -5.94
CA ARG A 552 0.15 -16.12 -6.28
C ARG A 552 -0.60 -16.54 -7.52
N LEU A 553 -1.92 -16.42 -7.47
CA LEU A 553 -2.80 -16.60 -8.62
C LEU A 553 -3.24 -15.22 -9.13
N ARG A 554 -3.39 -15.08 -10.45
CA ARG A 554 -3.89 -13.88 -11.11
C ARG A 554 -4.90 -14.26 -12.18
N LEU A 555 -6.02 -13.54 -12.18
CA LEU A 555 -7.02 -13.57 -13.22
C LEU A 555 -7.15 -12.16 -13.77
N ALA A 556 -6.94 -11.99 -15.07
CA ALA A 556 -7.20 -10.73 -15.77
C ALA A 556 -8.19 -10.95 -16.90
N ALA A 557 -9.14 -10.04 -17.03
CA ALA A 557 -10.10 -10.03 -18.13
C ALA A 557 -10.33 -8.59 -18.58
N GLY A 558 -10.57 -8.40 -19.86
CA GLY A 558 -10.87 -7.08 -20.37
C GLY A 558 -11.50 -7.11 -21.74
N GLY A 559 -12.02 -5.96 -22.13
CA GLY A 559 -12.60 -5.72 -23.44
C GLY A 559 -12.37 -4.30 -23.90
N SER A 560 -12.24 -4.12 -25.21
CA SER A 560 -12.08 -2.81 -25.84
C SER A 560 -12.78 -2.75 -27.19
N GLY A 561 -13.28 -1.60 -27.61
CA GLY A 561 -13.87 -1.43 -28.94
C GLY A 561 -14.95 -0.35 -29.02
N GLN A 562 -15.67 -0.33 -30.15
CA GLN A 562 -16.80 0.55 -30.48
C GLN A 562 -18.04 0.34 -29.57
N GLY A 563 -17.94 -0.61 -28.64
CA GLY A 563 -18.83 -0.88 -27.52
C GLY A 563 -18.01 -1.51 -26.39
N LEU A 564 -18.58 -1.71 -25.20
CA LEU A 564 -17.87 -2.37 -24.10
C LEU A 564 -17.53 -3.86 -24.39
N GLY A 565 -17.95 -4.42 -25.52
CA GLY A 565 -17.64 -5.83 -25.85
C GLY A 565 -18.21 -6.81 -24.81
N VAL A 566 -19.40 -6.53 -24.27
CA VAL A 566 -20.04 -7.35 -23.20
C VAL A 566 -21.23 -8.16 -23.73
N SER A 567 -21.82 -7.78 -24.88
CA SER A 567 -22.93 -8.53 -25.49
C SER A 567 -22.41 -9.59 -26.46
N ALA A 568 -22.91 -10.82 -26.33
CA ALA A 568 -22.72 -11.93 -27.27
C ALA A 568 -23.90 -12.07 -28.26
N GLY A 569 -24.83 -11.10 -28.28
CA GLY A 569 -26.09 -11.19 -29.01
C GLY A 569 -26.11 -10.31 -30.27
N GLY A 570 -26.64 -10.86 -31.36
CA GLY A 570 -26.64 -10.28 -32.70
C GLY A 570 -27.66 -9.16 -32.92
N SER A 571 -27.52 -8.04 -32.22
CA SER A 571 -28.24 -6.81 -32.52
C SER A 571 -27.29 -5.63 -32.71
N GLY A 572 -26.86 -5.42 -33.97
CA GLY A 572 -26.93 -4.09 -34.58
C GLY A 572 -25.89 -3.01 -34.23
N GLY A 573 -24.70 -3.33 -33.69
CA GLY A 573 -23.61 -2.35 -33.54
C GLY A 573 -22.43 -2.64 -34.47
N ALA A 574 -22.28 -1.88 -35.55
CA ALA A 574 -21.33 -2.11 -36.65
C ALA A 574 -19.87 -1.68 -36.36
N GLY A 575 -19.30 -2.02 -35.19
CA GLY A 575 -17.94 -1.58 -34.83
C GLY A 575 -17.03 -2.66 -34.23
N TYR A 576 -15.70 -2.50 -34.42
CA TYR A 576 -14.63 -3.37 -33.91
C TYR A 576 -14.71 -3.56 -32.39
N TRP A 577 -14.39 -4.76 -31.92
CA TRP A 577 -14.24 -5.10 -30.50
C TRP A 577 -13.19 -6.18 -30.32
N ARG A 578 -12.54 -6.21 -29.15
CA ARG A 578 -11.60 -7.24 -28.70
C ARG A 578 -11.89 -7.57 -27.24
N ARG A 579 -11.73 -8.84 -26.85
CA ARG A 579 -11.85 -9.35 -25.48
C ARG A 579 -10.64 -10.23 -25.16
N TYR A 580 -10.28 -10.32 -23.90
CA TYR A 580 -9.25 -11.24 -23.45
C TYR A 580 -9.52 -11.79 -22.05
N LEU A 581 -8.92 -12.96 -21.80
CA LEU A 581 -8.85 -13.63 -20.52
C LEU A 581 -7.42 -14.15 -20.32
N ASN A 582 -6.84 -13.90 -19.16
CA ASN A 582 -5.54 -14.40 -18.75
C ASN A 582 -5.64 -15.01 -17.35
N LEU A 583 -5.23 -16.27 -17.24
CA LEU A 583 -5.06 -16.94 -15.95
C LEU A 583 -3.57 -17.22 -15.76
N ARG A 584 -3.02 -16.79 -14.63
CA ARG A 584 -1.59 -16.95 -14.32
C ARG A 584 -1.36 -17.44 -12.90
N ALA A 585 -0.40 -18.35 -12.75
CA ALA A 585 0.13 -18.79 -11.47
C ALA A 585 1.63 -18.46 -11.39
N ASP A 586 2.01 -17.67 -10.39
CA ASP A 586 3.40 -17.32 -10.08
C ASP A 586 3.87 -18.09 -8.85
N VAL A 587 5.06 -18.70 -8.93
CA VAL A 587 5.69 -19.48 -7.87
C VAL A 587 7.08 -18.93 -7.58
N TRP A 588 7.44 -18.79 -6.30
CA TRP A 588 8.78 -18.36 -5.84
C TRP A 588 9.44 -19.46 -5.00
N PHE A 589 10.69 -19.78 -5.30
CA PHE A 589 11.45 -20.86 -4.64
C PHE A 589 12.79 -20.37 -4.08
#